data_AF-A0A139HBT5-F1
#
_entry.id   AF-A0A139HBT5-F1
#
_cell.length_a   1.000
_cell.length_b   1.000
_cell.length_c   1.000
_cell.angle_alpha   90.00
_cell.angle_beta   90.00
_cell.angle_gamma   90.00
#
_symmetry.space_group_name_H-M   'P 1'
#
loop_
_entity.id
_entity.type
_entity.pdbx_description
1 polymer ?
#
loop_
_entity_poly.entity_id
_entity_poly.type
_entity_poly.pdbx_seq_one_letter_code
_entity_poly.pdbx_strand_id
1 'polypeptide(L)'
;MSPSVEKNLSLARAGLVPIDIPSYLGNHIADSPCILKLALTGAWAACLNLSRKGDATKLEALGTRIFGAVEFSQAIDEALALGAKGKKAEIVKAGFAKIEIQAFMGDQHGVWTEKDMLAKMLVGVWGALVNVRKMGDARKVEEMGVWAFGEEGWNGGVDDMLGEFV
;
A
#
# COMPACT_ATOMS: atom_id res chain seq x y z
N MET A 1 16.27 -0.53 -12.23
CA MET A 1 15.91 0.89 -12.42
C MET A 1 16.63 1.46 -13.62
N SER A 2 15.88 1.96 -14.59
CA SER A 2 16.42 2.60 -15.79
C SER A 2 16.75 4.09 -15.55
N PRO A 3 17.61 4.72 -16.37
CA PRO A 3 17.94 6.14 -16.21
C PRO A 3 16.74 7.10 -16.31
N SER A 4 15.71 6.74 -17.09
CA SER A 4 14.48 7.52 -17.20
C SER A 4 13.63 7.43 -15.92
N VAL A 5 13.55 6.24 -15.32
CA VAL A 5 12.83 6.04 -14.05
C VAL A 5 13.54 6.73 -12.89
N GLU A 6 14.86 6.67 -12.83
CA GLU A 6 15.65 7.36 -11.80
C GLU A 6 15.47 8.89 -11.86
N LYS A 7 15.37 9.45 -13.08
CA LYS A 7 15.01 10.85 -13.30
C LYS A 7 13.60 11.16 -12.80
N ASN A 8 12.60 10.35 -13.18
CA ASN A 8 11.21 10.55 -12.76
C ASN A 8 11.06 10.46 -11.24
N LEU A 9 11.74 9.50 -10.61
CA LEU A 9 11.80 9.37 -9.16
C LEU A 9 12.41 10.60 -8.50
N SER A 10 13.52 11.10 -9.03
CA SER A 10 14.18 12.31 -8.51
C SER A 10 13.26 13.53 -8.61
N LEU A 11 12.54 13.67 -9.72
CA LEU A 11 11.55 14.74 -9.93
C LEU A 11 10.34 14.60 -8.99
N ALA A 12 9.84 13.37 -8.78
CA ALA A 12 8.74 13.10 -7.86
C ALA A 12 9.12 13.41 -6.40
N ARG A 13 10.34 13.02 -5.98
CA ARG A 13 10.89 13.35 -4.65
C ARG A 13 11.07 14.85 -4.46
N ALA A 14 11.39 15.58 -5.53
CA ALA A 14 11.44 17.05 -5.53
C ALA A 14 10.03 17.70 -5.61
N GLY A 15 8.97 16.91 -5.78
CA GLY A 15 7.59 17.38 -5.92
C GLY A 15 7.34 18.13 -7.22
N LEU A 16 8.15 17.87 -8.26
CA LEU A 16 8.06 18.49 -9.58
C LEU A 16 7.18 17.72 -10.55
N VAL A 17 6.92 16.44 -10.27
CA VAL A 17 6.03 15.57 -11.04
C VAL A 17 5.18 14.74 -10.06
N PRO A 18 3.85 14.74 -10.18
CA PRO A 18 3.01 13.87 -9.36
C PRO A 18 3.12 12.42 -9.83
N ILE A 19 3.10 11.45 -8.90
CA ILE A 19 2.96 10.02 -9.19
C ILE A 19 1.46 9.70 -9.35
N ASP A 20 1.05 9.02 -10.42
CA ASP A 20 -0.35 8.63 -10.65
C ASP A 20 -0.68 7.35 -9.88
N ILE A 21 -0.83 7.51 -8.55
CA ILE A 21 -1.19 6.41 -7.66
C ILE A 21 -2.56 5.80 -8.00
N PRO A 22 -3.61 6.58 -8.36
CA PRO A 22 -4.89 6.02 -8.79
C PRO A 22 -4.78 5.06 -9.97
N SER A 23 -4.05 5.45 -11.03
CA SER A 23 -3.79 4.59 -12.19
C SER A 23 -3.09 3.29 -11.75
N TYR A 24 -2.00 3.42 -10.98
CA TYR A 24 -1.21 2.27 -10.55
C TYR A 24 -2.00 1.27 -9.71
N LEU A 25 -2.83 1.76 -8.79
CA LEU A 25 -3.66 0.92 -7.93
C LEU A 25 -4.98 0.49 -8.59
N GLY A 26 -5.21 0.81 -9.86
CA GLY A 26 -6.42 0.46 -10.59
C GLY A 26 -7.69 1.06 -9.99
N ASN A 27 -7.58 2.15 -9.23
CA ASN A 27 -8.70 2.67 -8.46
C ASN A 27 -9.25 3.98 -9.05
N HIS A 28 -10.43 3.90 -9.65
CA HIS A 28 -11.15 5.06 -10.21
C HIS A 28 -11.82 5.95 -9.12
N ILE A 29 -11.64 5.67 -7.83
CA ILE A 29 -12.45 6.28 -6.74
C ILE A 29 -11.73 7.42 -5.98
N ALA A 30 -10.46 7.77 -6.23
CA ALA A 30 -9.73 8.65 -5.31
C ALA A 30 -9.03 9.89 -5.90
N ASP A 31 -9.67 11.05 -5.71
CA ASP A 31 -8.98 12.34 -5.58
C ASP A 31 -8.24 12.38 -4.22
N SER A 32 -6.92 12.18 -4.27
CA SER A 32 -5.79 12.44 -3.33
C SER A 32 -6.00 13.03 -1.89
N PRO A 33 -6.78 12.41 -0.97
CA PRO A 33 -6.19 11.91 0.30
C PRO A 33 -6.61 10.47 0.67
N CYS A 34 -7.67 9.95 0.04
CA CYS A 34 -8.20 8.61 0.33
C CYS A 34 -7.26 7.49 -0.10
N ILE A 35 -6.43 7.72 -1.12
CA ILE A 35 -5.64 6.64 -1.72
C ILE A 35 -4.52 6.12 -0.82
N LEU A 36 -3.87 7.01 -0.05
CA LEU A 36 -2.85 6.60 0.92
C LEU A 36 -3.47 5.73 2.02
N LYS A 37 -4.67 6.11 2.49
CA LYS A 37 -5.40 5.35 3.52
C LYS A 37 -5.79 3.98 2.99
N LEU A 38 -6.36 3.91 1.79
CA LEU A 38 -6.72 2.66 1.12
C LEU A 38 -5.50 1.76 0.90
N ALA A 39 -4.41 2.29 0.33
CA ALA A 39 -3.19 1.51 0.10
C ALA A 39 -2.59 1.00 1.42
N LEU A 40 -2.60 1.81 2.49
CA LEU A 40 -2.12 1.39 3.81
C LEU A 40 -2.99 0.27 4.39
N THR A 41 -4.32 0.39 4.30
CA THR A 41 -5.25 -0.64 4.75
C THR A 41 -5.09 -1.92 3.92
N GLY A 42 -4.89 -1.81 2.61
CA GLY A 42 -4.60 -2.93 1.72
C GLY A 42 -3.29 -3.64 2.08
N ALA A 43 -2.22 -2.89 2.31
CA ALA A 43 -0.93 -3.43 2.75
C ALA A 43 -1.05 -4.13 4.12
N TRP A 44 -1.75 -3.50 5.07
CA TRP A 44 -2.04 -4.09 6.38
C TRP A 44 -2.78 -5.43 6.25
N ALA A 45 -3.83 -5.48 5.43
CA ALA A 45 -4.61 -6.69 5.19
C ALA A 45 -3.78 -7.79 4.51
N ALA A 46 -2.95 -7.42 3.53
CA ALA A 46 -2.06 -8.36 2.85
C ALA A 46 -1.00 -8.95 3.80
N CYS A 47 -0.46 -8.13 4.70
CA CYS A 47 0.42 -8.60 5.78
C CYS A 47 -0.28 -9.63 6.66
N LEU A 48 -1.55 -9.41 7.04
CA LEU A 48 -2.32 -10.38 7.83
C LEU A 48 -2.58 -11.68 7.04
N ASN A 49 -2.96 -11.59 5.77
CA ASN A 49 -3.15 -12.76 4.90
C ASN A 49 -1.87 -13.61 4.78
N LEU A 50 -0.71 -12.97 4.79
CA LEU A 50 0.60 -13.62 4.76
C LEU A 50 1.13 -14.02 6.16
N SER A 51 0.32 -13.91 7.21
CA SER A 51 0.71 -14.19 8.60
C SER A 51 1.87 -13.32 9.13
N ARG A 52 2.11 -12.15 8.54
CA ARG A 52 3.17 -11.18 8.90
C ARG A 52 2.65 -10.15 9.92
N LYS A 53 2.19 -10.62 11.07
CA LYS A 53 1.52 -9.77 12.09
C LYS A 53 2.38 -8.58 12.55
N GLY A 54 3.69 -8.78 12.70
CA GLY A 54 4.61 -7.71 13.10
C GLY A 54 4.68 -6.56 12.08
N ASP A 55 4.59 -6.86 10.79
CA ASP A 55 4.55 -5.84 9.74
C ASP A 55 3.18 -5.15 9.68
N ALA A 56 2.10 -5.92 9.85
CA ALA A 56 0.76 -5.35 9.98
C ALA A 56 0.68 -4.34 11.15
N THR A 57 1.23 -4.66 12.32
CA THR A 57 1.30 -3.74 13.46
C THR A 57 2.10 -2.46 13.15
N LYS A 58 3.21 -2.57 12.40
CA LYS A 58 3.98 -1.40 11.98
C LYS A 58 3.19 -0.51 11.02
N LEU A 59 2.45 -1.11 10.09
CA LEU A 59 1.58 -0.38 9.16
C LEU A 59 0.40 0.27 9.88
N GLU A 60 -0.15 -0.39 10.90
CA GLU A 60 -1.21 0.16 11.75
C GLU A 60 -0.74 1.37 12.57
N ALA A 61 0.46 1.27 13.16
CA ALA A 61 1.09 2.40 13.84
C ALA A 61 1.40 3.56 12.87
N LEU A 62 1.82 3.25 11.63
CA LEU A 62 2.06 4.25 10.60
C LEU A 62 0.76 4.96 10.20
N GLY A 63 -0.30 4.21 9.90
CA GLY A 63 -1.62 4.77 9.57
C GLY A 63 -2.18 5.62 10.71
N THR A 64 -2.11 5.11 11.94
CA THR A 64 -2.53 5.85 13.15
C THR A 64 -1.77 7.17 13.32
N ARG A 65 -0.46 7.20 13.04
CA ARG A 65 0.33 8.43 13.12
C ARG A 65 -0.01 9.42 12.01
N ILE A 66 -0.38 8.94 10.82
CA ILE A 66 -0.67 9.80 9.65
C ILE A 66 -2.07 10.40 9.71
N PHE A 67 -3.07 9.60 10.08
CA PHE A 67 -4.50 9.96 10.02
C PHE A 67 -5.13 10.15 11.41
N GLY A 68 -4.46 9.67 12.47
CA GLY A 68 -5.05 9.58 13.80
C GLY A 68 -5.67 8.21 14.06
N ALA A 69 -5.73 7.83 15.35
CA ALA A 69 -6.19 6.51 15.77
C ALA A 69 -7.65 6.21 15.38
N VAL A 70 -8.53 7.21 15.53
CA VAL A 70 -9.96 7.06 15.23
C VAL A 70 -10.15 6.80 13.73
N GLU A 71 -9.56 7.62 12.88
CA GLU A 71 -9.76 7.52 11.42
C GLU A 71 -9.16 6.24 10.84
N PHE A 72 -7.96 5.84 11.29
CA PHE A 72 -7.35 4.62 10.77
C PHE A 72 -8.03 3.36 11.31
N SER A 73 -8.51 3.37 12.56
CA SER A 73 -9.33 2.26 13.08
C SER A 73 -10.61 2.07 12.28
N GLN A 74 -11.29 3.16 11.90
CA GLN A 74 -12.47 3.10 11.04
C GLN A 74 -12.16 2.44 9.70
N ALA A 75 -11.05 2.81 9.06
CA ALA A 75 -10.65 2.20 7.78
C ALA A 75 -10.35 0.69 7.91
N ILE A 76 -9.73 0.27 9.02
CA ILE A 76 -9.53 -1.16 9.33
C ILE A 76 -10.89 -1.87 9.50
N ASP A 77 -11.80 -1.28 10.25
CA ASP A 77 -13.09 -1.89 10.55
C ASP A 77 -13.97 -1.98 9.29
N GLU A 78 -13.91 -0.99 8.40
CA GLU A 78 -14.52 -1.02 7.07
C GLU A 78 -13.94 -2.14 6.20
N ALA A 79 -12.61 -2.27 6.14
CA ALA A 79 -11.95 -3.34 5.39
C ALA A 79 -12.32 -4.73 5.92
N LEU A 80 -12.49 -4.87 7.25
CA LEU A 80 -12.96 -6.10 7.85
C LEU A 80 -14.44 -6.36 7.54
N ALA A 81 -15.30 -5.35 7.60
CA ALA A 81 -16.71 -5.49 7.27
C ALA A 81 -16.91 -5.96 5.83
N LEU A 82 -16.13 -5.43 4.89
CA LEU A 82 -16.19 -5.76 3.47
C LEU A 82 -15.47 -7.08 3.14
N GLY A 83 -14.28 -7.29 3.71
CA GLY A 83 -13.37 -8.36 3.30
C GLY A 83 -13.44 -9.66 4.13
N ALA A 84 -14.10 -9.68 5.29
CA ALA A 84 -14.07 -10.83 6.20
C ALA A 84 -15.12 -11.94 5.93
N LYS A 85 -16.01 -11.79 4.95
CA LYS A 85 -17.03 -12.77 4.50
C LYS A 85 -17.50 -13.77 5.59
N GLY A 86 -18.23 -13.27 6.59
CA GLY A 86 -18.87 -14.09 7.63
C GLY A 86 -17.95 -14.57 8.76
N LYS A 87 -16.70 -14.08 8.83
CA LYS A 87 -15.78 -14.31 9.94
C LYS A 87 -15.88 -13.19 10.97
N LYS A 88 -15.70 -13.53 12.25
CA LYS A 88 -15.62 -12.53 13.32
C LYS A 88 -14.35 -11.70 13.15
N ALA A 89 -14.44 -10.38 13.32
CA ALA A 89 -13.33 -9.45 13.17
C ALA A 89 -12.09 -9.83 14.01
N GLU A 90 -12.29 -10.33 15.23
CA GLU A 90 -11.22 -10.81 16.11
C GLU A 90 -10.39 -11.96 15.51
N ILE A 91 -11.04 -12.89 14.81
CA ILE A 91 -10.39 -14.03 14.14
C ILE A 91 -9.54 -13.53 12.97
N VAL A 92 -10.06 -12.54 12.25
CA VAL A 92 -9.41 -11.96 11.06
C VAL A 92 -8.23 -11.06 11.45
N LYS A 93 -8.39 -10.17 12.44
CA LYS A 93 -7.28 -9.36 13.00
C LYS A 93 -6.18 -10.23 13.61
N ALA A 94 -6.54 -11.41 14.13
CA ALA A 94 -5.57 -12.39 14.58
C ALA A 94 -4.88 -13.16 13.43
N GLY A 95 -5.21 -12.91 12.16
CA GLY A 95 -4.61 -13.54 10.99
C GLY A 95 -5.06 -14.97 10.74
N PHE A 96 -6.17 -15.42 11.35
CA PHE A 96 -6.69 -16.78 11.18
C PHE A 96 -7.74 -16.90 10.07
N ALA A 97 -8.08 -15.79 9.44
CA ALA A 97 -9.00 -15.73 8.31
C ALA A 97 -8.49 -14.73 7.28
N LYS A 98 -8.69 -15.08 6.01
CA LYS A 98 -8.31 -14.24 4.88
C LYS A 98 -9.23 -13.02 4.78
N ILE A 99 -8.62 -11.87 4.50
CA ILE A 99 -9.30 -10.63 4.11
C ILE A 99 -9.31 -10.57 2.58
N GLU A 100 -10.48 -10.42 1.97
CA GLU A 100 -10.61 -10.20 0.54
C GLU A 100 -10.33 -8.72 0.21
N ILE A 101 -9.08 -8.41 -0.15
CA ILE A 101 -8.62 -7.03 -0.33
C ILE A 101 -9.30 -6.34 -1.51
N GLN A 102 -9.57 -7.07 -2.59
CA GLN A 102 -10.26 -6.53 -3.78
C GLN A 102 -11.69 -6.07 -3.47
N ALA A 103 -12.33 -6.55 -2.39
CA ALA A 103 -13.67 -6.12 -2.00
C ALA A 103 -13.73 -4.63 -1.60
N PHE A 104 -12.61 -4.04 -1.20
CA PHE A 104 -12.53 -2.61 -0.84
C PHE A 104 -11.47 -1.82 -1.63
N MET A 105 -10.57 -2.50 -2.33
CA MET A 105 -9.58 -1.87 -3.22
C MET A 105 -9.99 -1.82 -4.70
N GLY A 106 -11.04 -2.57 -5.08
CA GLY A 106 -11.38 -2.78 -6.49
C GLY A 106 -10.50 -3.84 -7.16
N ASP A 107 -10.69 -4.03 -8.47
CA ASP A 107 -9.88 -4.98 -9.24
C ASP A 107 -8.41 -4.55 -9.26
N GLN A 108 -7.51 -5.52 -9.13
CA GLN A 108 -6.07 -5.28 -9.03
C GLN A 108 -5.37 -6.01 -10.18
N HIS A 109 -5.22 -5.31 -11.31
CA HIS A 109 -4.56 -5.86 -12.48
C HIS A 109 -3.12 -6.29 -12.17
N GLY A 110 -2.73 -7.44 -12.73
CA GLY A 110 -1.38 -8.01 -12.58
C GLY A 110 -1.09 -8.64 -11.21
N VAL A 111 -2.08 -8.74 -10.32
CA VAL A 111 -1.93 -9.35 -8.99
C VAL A 111 -2.46 -10.78 -9.01
N TRP A 112 -1.58 -11.76 -8.81
CA TRP A 112 -1.94 -13.18 -8.86
C TRP A 112 -1.79 -13.87 -7.49
N THR A 113 -1.00 -13.28 -6.60
CA THR A 113 -0.74 -13.82 -5.26
C THR A 113 -0.90 -12.75 -4.18
N GLU A 114 -1.06 -13.19 -2.92
CA GLU A 114 -1.05 -12.28 -1.76
C GLU A 114 0.28 -11.53 -1.61
N LYS A 115 1.38 -12.13 -2.09
CA LYS A 115 2.70 -11.49 -2.10
C LYS A 115 2.74 -10.33 -3.09
N ASP A 116 2.17 -10.53 -4.29
CA ASP A 116 2.06 -9.47 -5.30
C ASP A 116 1.14 -8.36 -4.81
N MET A 117 0.04 -8.72 -4.12
CA MET A 117 -0.85 -7.76 -3.49
C MET A 117 -0.10 -6.91 -2.46
N LEU A 118 0.65 -7.54 -1.54
CA LEU A 118 1.43 -6.80 -0.56
C LEU A 118 2.47 -5.88 -1.23
N ALA A 119 3.15 -6.35 -2.28
CA ALA A 119 4.13 -5.55 -3.00
C ALA A 119 3.48 -4.31 -3.65
N LYS A 120 2.40 -4.52 -4.40
CA LYS A 120 1.65 -3.44 -5.07
C LYS A 120 1.11 -2.43 -4.06
N MET A 121 0.56 -2.89 -2.94
CA MET A 121 0.06 -2.00 -1.89
C MET A 121 1.18 -1.21 -1.21
N LEU A 122 2.32 -1.84 -0.86
CA LEU A 122 3.44 -1.13 -0.24
C LEU A 122 4.08 -0.10 -1.18
N VAL A 123 4.21 -0.43 -2.46
CA VAL A 123 4.67 0.54 -3.49
C VAL A 123 3.67 1.69 -3.61
N GLY A 124 2.36 1.41 -3.63
CA GLY A 124 1.32 2.44 -3.65
C GLY A 124 1.35 3.35 -2.42
N VAL A 125 1.55 2.79 -1.22
CA VAL A 125 1.76 3.57 0.01
C VAL A 125 2.99 4.45 -0.11
N TRP A 126 4.11 3.91 -0.55
CA TRP A 126 5.35 4.66 -0.72
C TRP A 126 5.18 5.81 -1.71
N GLY A 127 4.61 5.55 -2.89
CA GLY A 127 4.37 6.56 -3.91
C GLY A 127 3.44 7.65 -3.42
N ALA A 128 2.37 7.29 -2.71
CA ALA A 128 1.46 8.26 -2.11
C ALA A 128 2.17 9.13 -1.05
N LEU A 129 3.05 8.55 -0.22
CA LEU A 129 3.85 9.31 0.76
C LEU A 129 4.87 10.24 0.09
N VAL A 130 5.50 9.81 -1.01
CA VAL A 130 6.37 10.66 -1.83
C VAL A 130 5.58 11.85 -2.38
N ASN A 131 4.39 11.60 -2.95
CA ASN A 131 3.51 12.66 -3.47
C ASN A 131 3.13 13.69 -2.41
N VAL A 132 2.81 13.27 -1.19
CA VAL A 132 2.50 14.19 -0.08
C VAL A 132 3.73 14.66 0.68
N ARG A 133 4.94 14.43 0.14
CA ARG A 133 6.24 14.89 0.67
C ARG A 133 6.56 14.41 2.08
N LYS A 134 6.03 13.25 2.51
CA LYS A 134 6.34 12.61 3.79
C LYS A 134 7.53 11.66 3.66
N MET A 135 8.69 12.19 3.27
CA MET A 135 9.87 11.39 2.90
C MET A 135 10.41 10.48 4.01
N GLY A 136 10.33 10.91 5.27
CA GLY A 136 10.73 10.06 6.41
C GLY A 136 9.84 8.83 6.59
N ASP A 137 8.58 8.92 6.17
CA ASP A 137 7.61 7.82 6.23
C ASP A 137 7.74 6.93 5.00
N ALA A 138 7.91 7.55 3.82
CA ALA A 138 8.21 6.83 2.58
C ALA A 138 9.44 5.92 2.76
N ARG A 139 10.53 6.44 3.33
CA ARG A 139 11.74 5.64 3.59
C ARG A 139 11.49 4.41 4.47
N LYS A 140 10.63 4.52 5.50
CA LYS A 140 10.30 3.37 6.36
C LYS A 140 9.51 2.30 5.61
N VAL A 141 8.63 2.71 4.70
CA VAL A 141 7.86 1.79 3.85
C VAL A 141 8.77 1.12 2.83
N GLU A 142 9.72 1.87 2.26
CA GLU A 142 10.77 1.35 1.38
C GLU A 142 11.66 0.31 2.07
N GLU A 143 12.14 0.61 3.28
CA GLU A 143 12.90 -0.35 4.10
C GLU A 143 12.11 -1.64 4.37
N MET A 144 10.80 -1.53 4.65
CA MET A 144 9.92 -2.69 4.82
C MET A 144 9.76 -3.49 3.52
N GLY A 145 9.55 -2.79 2.40
CA GLY A 145 9.40 -3.42 1.08
C GLY A 145 10.66 -4.15 0.63
N VAL A 146 11.83 -3.51 0.75
CA VAL A 146 13.14 -4.13 0.45
C VAL A 146 13.37 -5.35 1.35
N TRP A 147 13.02 -5.27 2.64
CA TRP A 147 13.14 -6.43 3.53
C TRP A 147 12.20 -7.58 3.15
N ALA A 148 10.98 -7.28 2.67
CA ALA A 148 9.98 -8.29 2.31
C ALA A 148 10.24 -8.94 0.94
N PHE A 149 10.78 -8.19 -0.02
CA PHE A 149 10.85 -8.61 -1.43
C PHE A 149 12.26 -8.64 -2.01
N GLY A 150 13.25 -8.18 -1.27
CA GLY A 150 14.58 -7.88 -1.80
C GLY A 150 14.59 -6.58 -2.59
N GLU A 151 15.78 -6.05 -2.80
CA GLU A 151 15.99 -4.77 -3.51
C GLU A 151 15.51 -4.85 -4.97
N GLU A 152 15.77 -5.95 -5.66
CA GLU A 152 15.32 -6.17 -7.04
C GLU A 152 13.79 -6.21 -7.15
N GLY A 153 13.12 -6.94 -6.26
CA GLY A 153 11.66 -7.03 -6.24
C GLY A 153 10.98 -5.70 -5.90
N TRP A 154 11.56 -4.93 -4.97
CA TRP A 154 11.08 -3.59 -4.65
C TRP A 154 11.25 -2.63 -5.84
N ASN A 155 12.46 -2.60 -6.42
CA ASN A 155 12.76 -1.72 -7.54
C ASN A 155 11.91 -2.05 -8.78
N GLY A 156 11.60 -3.33 -9.03
CA GLY A 156 10.66 -3.71 -10.09
C GLY A 156 9.28 -3.09 -9.90
N GLY A 157 8.72 -3.16 -8.68
CA GLY A 157 7.41 -2.56 -8.39
C GLY A 157 7.41 -1.04 -8.49
N VAL A 158 8.50 -0.37 -8.08
CA VAL A 158 8.67 1.08 -8.26
C VAL A 158 8.81 1.45 -9.74
N ASP A 159 9.58 0.67 -10.51
CA ASP A 159 9.73 0.84 -11.96
C ASP A 159 8.37 0.72 -12.65
N ASP A 160 7.54 -0.26 -12.27
CA ASP A 160 6.19 -0.45 -12.81
C ASP A 160 5.29 0.77 -12.51
N MET A 161 5.28 1.27 -11.26
CA MET A 161 4.48 2.43 -10.87
C MET A 161 4.90 3.72 -11.60
N LEU A 162 6.20 3.90 -11.81
CA LEU A 162 6.74 5.06 -12.52
C LEU A 162 6.75 4.88 -14.05
N GLY A 163 6.51 3.66 -14.52
CA GLY A 163 6.42 3.30 -15.94
C GLY A 163 5.06 3.61 -16.56
N GLU A 164 4.00 3.74 -15.77
CA GLU A 164 2.66 4.19 -16.23
C GLU A 164 2.63 5.66 -16.71
N PHE A 165 3.79 6.31 -16.82
CA PHE A 165 3.98 7.68 -17.32
C PHE A 165 4.29 7.79 -18.83
N VAL A 166 4.10 6.72 -19.61
CA VAL A 166 4.36 6.71 -21.07
C VAL A 166 3.11 6.42 -21.87
#